data_AF-A0A485L5Y2-F1
#
_entry.id   AF-A0A485L5Y2-F1
#
_cell.length_a   1.000
_cell.length_b   1.000
_cell.length_c   1.000
_cell.angle_alpha   90.00
_cell.angle_beta   90.00
_cell.angle_gamma   90.00
#
_symmetry.space_group_name_H-M   'P 1'
#
loop_
_entity.id
_entity.type
_entity.pdbx_description
1 polymer ?
#
loop_
_entity_poly.entity_id
_entity_poly.type
_entity_poly.pdbx_seq_one_letter_code
_entity_poly.pdbx_strand_id
1 'polypeptide(L)'
;MVTASSARLLDLVLPPSSTLSRQSSRRYSDAVVGAPIGCRFAVRALGGSIFSTWFAKAAAASTSIDRSGAFLFLNIDDGVLSIVSSGSADVTTIDAATVDADAKHKKQIEVRYFPTPADGDAAAATTAKRMTMVSYEFAQALDAAEFLATLHLIQHIALLRALAHRKSRRTDARQDAALAAHLQQTAAFAETMWTLAFWKELYPYSRVRETLEDAQRSLHDEDGALYDVQDQLASLFDQFYAHATLTEVDECDSAGNGPSRRHFRASHVALFVAKIKALQAHVAMYVNADGE
;
A
#
# COMPACT_ATOMS: atom_id res chain seq x y z
N MET A 1 -7.13 7.41 22.18
CA MET A 1 -8.51 7.03 21.82
C MET A 1 -8.45 6.53 20.39
N VAL A 2 -8.44 5.21 20.19
CA VAL A 2 -8.28 4.57 18.87
C VAL A 2 -9.61 4.65 18.13
N THR A 3 -9.65 5.19 16.91
CA THR A 3 -10.86 5.18 16.09
C THR A 3 -11.11 3.77 15.54
N ALA A 4 -12.38 3.37 15.45
CA ALA A 4 -12.81 2.05 14.94
C ALA A 4 -12.47 1.79 13.45
N SER A 5 -11.64 2.63 12.84
CA SER A 5 -11.20 2.48 11.45
C SER A 5 -9.73 2.05 11.43
N SER A 6 -8.87 2.60 12.31
CA SER A 6 -7.45 2.22 12.39
C SER A 6 -7.22 0.77 12.79
N ALA A 7 -8.09 0.18 13.63
CA ALA A 7 -7.98 -1.23 14.01
C ALA A 7 -8.31 -2.20 12.85
N ARG A 8 -9.25 -1.84 11.96
CA ARG A 8 -9.60 -2.66 10.79
C ARG A 8 -8.44 -2.78 9.80
N LEU A 9 -7.69 -1.70 9.57
CA LEU A 9 -6.51 -1.73 8.71
C LEU A 9 -5.42 -2.67 9.28
N LEU A 10 -5.34 -2.83 10.60
CA LEU A 10 -4.43 -3.78 11.23
C LEU A 10 -4.95 -5.23 11.18
N ASP A 11 -6.28 -5.42 11.25
CA ASP A 11 -6.88 -6.74 11.09
C ASP A 11 -6.65 -7.31 9.67
N LEU A 12 -6.51 -6.46 8.64
CA LEU A 12 -6.18 -6.90 7.26
C LEU A 12 -4.79 -7.52 7.12
N VAL A 13 -3.87 -7.14 8.00
CA VAL A 13 -2.47 -7.58 7.99
C VAL A 13 -2.30 -8.91 8.71
N LEU A 14 -3.22 -9.29 9.60
CA LEU A 14 -3.13 -10.49 10.40
C LEU A 14 -3.89 -11.67 9.76
N PRO A 15 -3.34 -12.91 9.81
CA PRO A 15 -4.16 -14.09 9.56
C PRO A 15 -5.22 -14.24 10.67
N PRO A 16 -6.42 -14.79 10.36
CA PRO A 16 -7.56 -14.88 11.29
C PRO A 16 -7.30 -15.72 12.56
N SER A 17 -6.15 -16.38 12.65
CA SER A 17 -5.77 -17.30 13.73
C SER A 17 -5.07 -16.63 14.93
N SER A 18 -4.69 -15.35 14.85
CA SER A 18 -3.94 -14.70 15.93
C SER A 18 -4.84 -14.31 17.11
N THR A 19 -4.37 -14.57 18.35
CA THR A 19 -5.07 -14.22 19.60
C THR A 19 -5.33 -12.70 19.75
N LEU A 20 -4.50 -11.87 19.10
CA LEU A 20 -4.68 -10.42 18.99
C LEU A 20 -5.90 -10.03 18.13
N SER A 21 -6.18 -10.76 17.04
CA SER A 21 -7.36 -10.55 16.19
C SER A 21 -8.68 -10.83 16.93
N ARG A 22 -8.69 -11.76 17.90
CA ARG A 22 -9.87 -12.03 18.74
C ARG A 22 -10.15 -10.94 19.78
N GLN A 23 -9.15 -10.17 20.20
CA GLN A 23 -9.32 -9.09 21.16
C GLN A 23 -9.76 -7.78 20.50
N SER A 24 -9.29 -7.47 19.28
CA SER A 24 -9.79 -6.34 18.48
C SER A 24 -11.25 -6.57 18.05
N SER A 25 -11.59 -7.78 17.61
CA SER A 25 -12.91 -8.13 17.08
C SER A 25 -14.07 -8.05 18.10
N ARG A 26 -13.83 -8.29 19.40
CA ARG A 26 -14.90 -8.27 20.42
C ARG A 26 -15.42 -6.88 20.83
N ARG A 27 -14.80 -5.79 20.38
CA ARG A 27 -15.31 -4.41 20.59
C ARG A 27 -15.98 -3.81 19.34
N TYR A 28 -16.08 -4.58 18.26
CA TYR A 28 -16.64 -4.17 16.98
C TYR A 28 -18.06 -4.69 16.81
N SER A 29 -19.06 -3.85 17.04
CA SER A 29 -20.41 -4.11 16.54
C SER A 29 -20.98 -2.85 15.88
N ASP A 30 -21.27 -3.00 14.59
CA ASP A 30 -22.41 -2.45 13.83
C ASP A 30 -22.29 -1.15 12.99
N ALA A 31 -21.15 -0.46 12.87
CA ALA A 31 -21.10 0.77 12.04
C ALA A 31 -20.08 0.82 10.87
N VAL A 32 -19.08 -0.08 10.82
CA VAL A 32 -17.94 0.01 9.85
C VAL A 32 -17.82 -1.24 8.95
N VAL A 33 -18.79 -2.14 9.02
CA VAL A 33 -18.78 -3.41 8.27
C VAL A 33 -19.22 -3.13 6.83
N GLY A 34 -18.26 -2.96 5.91
CA GLY A 34 -18.52 -3.08 4.45
C GLY A 34 -17.92 -2.01 3.53
N ALA A 35 -17.34 -0.93 4.06
CA ALA A 35 -16.74 0.13 3.23
C ALA A 35 -15.26 -0.20 2.92
N PRO A 36 -14.80 -0.17 1.66
CA PRO A 36 -13.41 -0.48 1.32
C PRO A 36 -12.44 0.54 1.91
N ILE A 37 -11.33 0.07 2.51
CA ILE A 37 -10.22 0.93 2.94
C ILE A 37 -9.27 1.10 1.76
N GLY A 38 -8.96 2.35 1.41
CA GLY A 38 -8.11 2.60 0.25
C GLY A 38 -7.53 4.01 0.18
N CYS A 39 -6.73 4.25 -0.85
CA CYS A 39 -6.13 5.56 -1.10
C CYS A 39 -6.49 6.02 -2.51
N ARG A 40 -7.17 7.18 -2.61
CA ARG A 40 -7.48 7.85 -3.87
C ARG A 40 -6.44 8.92 -4.15
N PHE A 41 -5.90 8.91 -5.36
CA PHE A 41 -4.92 9.89 -5.82
C PHE A 41 -5.37 10.53 -7.12
N ALA A 42 -5.42 11.86 -7.14
CA ALA A 42 -5.61 12.62 -8.36
C ALA A 42 -4.28 12.71 -9.11
N VAL A 43 -4.26 12.29 -10.36
CA VAL A 43 -3.05 12.22 -11.18
C VAL A 43 -3.28 12.75 -12.58
N ARG A 44 -2.20 13.14 -13.25
CA ARG A 44 -2.17 13.39 -14.68
C ARG A 44 -1.40 12.25 -15.36
N ALA A 45 -2.05 11.55 -16.28
CA ALA A 45 -1.34 10.57 -17.11
C ALA A 45 -0.42 11.33 -18.09
N LEU A 46 0.88 11.07 -17.98
CA LEU A 46 1.90 11.52 -18.89
C LEU A 46 2.09 10.40 -19.93
N GLY A 47 1.62 10.63 -21.15
CA GLY A 47 1.57 9.59 -22.20
C GLY A 47 2.89 8.82 -22.35
N GLY A 48 2.79 7.49 -22.40
CA GLY A 48 3.89 6.58 -22.76
C GLY A 48 3.84 6.17 -24.24
N SER A 49 5.03 5.99 -24.83
CA SER A 49 5.38 5.55 -26.20
C SER A 49 4.27 5.03 -27.17
N ILE A 50 4.19 5.72 -28.32
CA ILE A 50 3.68 5.43 -29.70
C ILE A 50 2.27 4.83 -29.93
N PHE A 51 1.67 4.06 -29.02
CA PHE A 51 0.28 3.57 -29.22
C PHE A 51 -0.80 4.40 -28.52
N SER A 52 -0.41 5.46 -27.80
CA SER A 52 -1.32 6.35 -27.06
C SER A 52 -1.86 7.53 -27.90
N THR A 53 -1.83 7.45 -29.23
CA THR A 53 -2.30 8.51 -30.13
C THR A 53 -3.80 8.81 -30.04
N TRP A 54 -4.60 7.95 -29.39
CA TRP A 54 -5.99 8.26 -29.04
C TRP A 54 -6.12 9.05 -27.73
N PHE A 55 -5.21 8.87 -26.78
CA PHE A 55 -5.25 9.55 -25.47
C PHE A 55 -4.62 10.96 -25.49
N ALA A 56 -3.65 11.20 -26.38
CA ALA A 56 -2.91 12.47 -26.42
C ALA A 56 -3.76 13.68 -26.89
N LYS A 57 -4.92 13.47 -27.54
CA LYS A 57 -5.73 14.56 -28.09
C LYS A 57 -6.66 15.25 -27.09
N ALA A 58 -6.96 14.64 -25.94
CA ALA A 58 -7.83 15.23 -24.92
C ALA A 58 -7.05 15.98 -23.82
N ALA A 59 -5.79 15.63 -23.58
CA ALA A 59 -4.98 16.20 -22.49
C ALA A 59 -4.30 17.55 -22.82
N ALA A 60 -4.25 17.95 -24.11
CA ALA A 60 -3.48 19.13 -24.55
C ALA A 60 -4.17 20.49 -24.31
N ALA A 61 -5.39 20.53 -23.73
CA ALA A 61 -6.18 21.76 -23.61
C ALA A 61 -6.43 22.24 -22.17
N SER A 62 -5.91 21.58 -21.14
CA SER A 62 -6.24 21.92 -19.74
C SER A 62 -4.99 22.14 -18.88
N THR A 63 -4.76 23.39 -18.49
CA THR A 63 -3.69 23.82 -17.57
C THR A 63 -4.03 23.60 -16.09
N SER A 64 -5.18 22.99 -15.77
CA SER A 64 -5.54 22.57 -14.41
C SER A 64 -5.69 21.04 -14.31
N ILE A 65 -5.05 20.42 -13.32
CA ILE A 65 -5.21 18.99 -12.99
C ILE A 65 -6.70 18.62 -12.77
N ASP A 66 -7.52 19.59 -12.37
CA ASP A 66 -8.95 19.41 -12.03
C ASP A 66 -9.89 19.07 -13.19
N ARG A 67 -9.49 19.19 -14.46
CA ARG A 67 -10.42 18.97 -15.59
C ARG A 67 -10.01 17.91 -16.61
N SER A 68 -8.77 17.42 -16.55
CA SER A 68 -8.26 16.35 -17.43
C SER A 68 -7.54 15.23 -16.66
N GLY A 69 -7.75 15.13 -15.35
CA GLY A 69 -7.04 14.20 -14.46
C GLY A 69 -7.55 12.76 -14.55
N ALA A 70 -6.67 11.78 -14.39
CA ALA A 70 -7.06 10.41 -14.06
C ALA A 70 -7.06 10.27 -12.53
N PHE A 71 -7.79 9.26 -12.02
CA PHE A 71 -7.75 8.87 -10.62
C PHE A 71 -7.16 7.47 -10.50
N LEU A 72 -6.24 7.31 -9.56
CA LEU A 72 -5.78 6.01 -9.11
C LEU A 72 -6.43 5.74 -7.76
N PHE A 73 -7.07 4.59 -7.62
CA PHE A 73 -7.62 4.11 -6.37
C PHE A 73 -6.98 2.79 -5.99
N LEU A 74 -6.27 2.75 -4.87
CA LEU A 74 -5.69 1.54 -4.31
C LEU A 74 -6.62 1.03 -3.20
N ASN A 75 -7.27 -0.10 -3.41
CA ASN A 75 -8.05 -0.79 -2.41
C ASN A 75 -7.16 -1.77 -1.63
N ILE A 76 -6.94 -1.50 -0.34
CA ILE A 76 -6.06 -2.29 0.52
C ILE A 76 -6.74 -3.62 0.92
N ASP A 77 -8.08 -3.62 1.07
CA ASP A 77 -8.84 -4.81 1.45
C ASP A 77 -8.70 -5.90 0.38
N ASP A 78 -9.02 -5.52 -0.86
CA ASP A 78 -9.11 -6.42 -2.01
C ASP A 78 -7.79 -6.55 -2.80
N GLY A 79 -6.81 -5.69 -2.51
CA GLY A 79 -5.52 -5.67 -3.19
C GLY A 79 -5.59 -5.20 -4.65
N VAL A 80 -6.56 -4.36 -4.98
CA VAL A 80 -6.84 -3.93 -6.36
C VAL A 80 -6.41 -2.48 -6.58
N LEU A 81 -5.73 -2.23 -7.70
CA LEU A 81 -5.53 -0.90 -8.27
C LEU A 81 -6.62 -0.64 -9.32
N SER A 82 -7.46 0.36 -9.09
CA SER A 82 -8.43 0.86 -10.06
C SER A 82 -7.93 2.15 -10.70
N ILE A 83 -7.95 2.20 -12.02
CA ILE A 83 -7.58 3.37 -12.82
C ILE A 83 -8.83 3.90 -13.49
N VAL A 84 -9.19 5.14 -13.19
CA VAL A 84 -10.35 5.85 -13.75
C VAL A 84 -9.85 7.04 -14.54
N SER A 85 -10.14 7.11 -15.85
CA SER A 85 -9.78 8.28 -16.66
C SER A 85 -10.89 9.33 -16.60
N SER A 86 -10.55 10.61 -16.42
CA SER A 86 -11.55 11.68 -16.60
C SER A 86 -12.17 11.59 -18.00
N GLY A 87 -13.51 11.61 -18.04
CA GLY A 87 -14.30 11.53 -19.26
C GLY A 87 -14.62 10.13 -19.77
N SER A 88 -14.16 9.05 -19.12
CA SER A 88 -14.61 7.68 -19.40
C SER A 88 -15.30 7.06 -18.18
N ALA A 89 -16.37 6.31 -18.43
CA ALA A 89 -16.98 5.45 -17.41
C ALA A 89 -16.19 4.14 -17.20
N ASP A 90 -15.17 3.89 -18.02
CA ASP A 90 -14.37 2.68 -17.96
C ASP A 90 -13.40 2.72 -16.77
N VAL A 91 -13.50 1.68 -15.93
CA VAL A 91 -12.60 1.45 -14.81
C VAL A 91 -11.70 0.27 -15.16
N THR A 92 -10.40 0.50 -15.23
CA THR A 92 -9.44 -0.60 -15.39
C THR A 92 -9.04 -1.10 -14.01
N THR A 93 -9.30 -2.37 -13.71
CA THR A 93 -8.93 -3.01 -12.45
C THR A 93 -7.73 -3.93 -12.64
N ILE A 94 -6.70 -3.74 -11.82
CA ILE A 94 -5.44 -4.49 -11.88
C ILE A 94 -5.16 -5.06 -10.49
N ASP A 95 -4.66 -6.29 -10.43
CA ASP A 95 -4.12 -6.85 -9.19
C ASP A 95 -2.85 -6.06 -8.80
N ALA A 96 -2.93 -5.30 -7.71
CA ALA A 96 -1.85 -4.43 -7.27
C ALA A 96 -0.61 -5.22 -6.83
N ALA A 97 -0.75 -6.51 -6.49
CA ALA A 97 0.38 -7.38 -6.20
C ALA A 97 1.26 -7.65 -7.44
N THR A 98 0.72 -7.46 -8.65
CA THR A 98 1.44 -7.68 -9.93
C THR A 98 1.99 -6.41 -10.56
N VAL A 99 1.69 -5.25 -9.96
CA VAL A 99 2.10 -3.94 -10.47
C VAL A 99 3.53 -3.66 -10.03
N ASP A 100 4.37 -3.24 -10.97
CA ASP A 100 5.69 -2.69 -10.69
C ASP A 100 5.62 -1.17 -10.80
N ALA A 101 6.15 -0.44 -9.83
CA ALA A 101 6.07 1.02 -9.80
C ALA A 101 7.37 1.65 -9.33
N ASP A 102 7.90 2.55 -10.16
CA ASP A 102 9.15 3.25 -9.90
C ASP A 102 8.94 4.75 -9.77
N ALA A 103 9.53 5.36 -8.74
CA ALA A 103 9.66 6.80 -8.65
C ALA A 103 10.68 7.30 -9.69
N LYS A 104 10.24 8.13 -10.65
CA LYS A 104 11.14 8.74 -11.65
C LYS A 104 11.67 10.09 -11.17
N HIS A 105 10.79 10.91 -10.62
CA HIS A 105 11.06 12.24 -10.08
C HIS A 105 10.16 12.48 -8.86
N LYS A 106 10.36 13.56 -8.10
CA LYS A 106 9.65 13.81 -6.81
C LYS A 106 8.12 13.66 -6.86
N LYS A 107 7.48 13.89 -8.02
CA LYS A 107 6.02 13.80 -8.19
C LYS A 107 5.57 12.80 -9.25
N GLN A 108 6.48 12.05 -9.85
CA GLN A 108 6.18 11.20 -11.00
C GLN A 108 6.48 9.74 -10.71
N ILE A 109 5.52 8.89 -11.04
CA ILE A 109 5.59 7.44 -10.87
C ILE A 109 5.32 6.79 -12.21
N GLU A 110 6.21 5.89 -12.60
CA GLU A 110 5.98 5.00 -13.73
C GLU A 110 5.37 3.71 -13.21
N VAL A 111 4.18 3.37 -13.69
CA VAL A 111 3.44 2.16 -13.32
C VAL A 111 3.52 1.20 -14.49
N ARG A 112 3.97 -0.03 -14.21
CA ARG A 112 4.10 -1.11 -15.18
C ARG A 112 3.23 -2.28 -14.75
N TYR A 113 2.37 -2.76 -15.65
CA TYR A 113 1.44 -3.85 -15.35
C TYR A 113 1.07 -4.64 -16.60
N PHE A 114 0.55 -5.86 -16.40
CA PHE A 114 -0.08 -6.62 -17.47
C PHE A 114 -1.59 -6.45 -17.34
N PRO A 115 -2.28 -5.86 -18.32
CA PRO A 115 -3.72 -5.69 -18.24
C PRO A 115 -4.38 -7.07 -18.19
N THR A 116 -5.24 -7.29 -17.20
CA THR A 116 -6.15 -8.43 -17.19
C THR A 116 -7.18 -8.20 -18.29
N PRO A 117 -7.40 -9.16 -19.22
CA PRO A 117 -8.46 -9.00 -20.20
C PRO A 117 -9.80 -8.82 -19.47
N ALA A 118 -10.56 -7.81 -19.87
CA ALA A 118 -11.92 -7.64 -19.36
C ALA A 118 -12.75 -8.89 -19.68
N ASP A 119 -13.59 -9.32 -18.73
CA ASP A 119 -14.45 -10.49 -18.86
C ASP A 119 -15.24 -10.45 -20.19
N GLY A 120 -14.89 -11.32 -21.14
CA GLY A 120 -15.65 -11.50 -22.39
C GLY A 120 -14.82 -11.66 -23.66
N ASP A 121 -13.61 -11.09 -23.74
CA ASP A 121 -12.82 -11.12 -24.98
C ASP A 121 -11.76 -12.23 -24.97
N ALA A 122 -12.22 -13.48 -25.09
CA ALA A 122 -11.35 -14.65 -25.26
C ALA A 122 -10.42 -14.54 -26.49
N ALA A 123 -10.77 -13.69 -27.47
CA ALA A 123 -9.95 -13.41 -28.65
C ALA A 123 -8.74 -12.47 -28.36
N ALA A 124 -8.77 -11.71 -27.27
CA ALA A 124 -7.63 -10.87 -26.86
C ALA A 124 -6.56 -11.67 -26.09
N ALA A 125 -6.89 -12.87 -25.58
CA ALA A 125 -6.00 -13.70 -24.77
C ALA A 125 -4.80 -14.29 -25.54
N THR A 126 -4.86 -14.35 -26.88
CA THR A 126 -3.79 -14.84 -27.75
C THR A 126 -2.82 -13.77 -28.23
N THR A 127 -3.13 -12.48 -28.01
CA THR A 127 -2.19 -11.40 -28.31
C THR A 127 -1.28 -11.26 -27.09
N ALA A 128 -0.01 -11.62 -27.24
CA ALA A 128 1.02 -11.62 -26.20
C ALA A 128 0.76 -10.56 -25.12
N LYS A 129 0.69 -10.98 -23.84
CA LYS A 129 0.60 -10.13 -22.64
C LYS A 129 1.62 -9.00 -22.75
N ARG A 130 1.24 -7.89 -23.38
CA ARG A 130 2.12 -6.75 -23.56
C ARG A 130 2.08 -5.97 -22.26
N MET A 131 3.24 -5.88 -21.62
CA MET A 131 3.46 -5.03 -20.47
C MET A 131 3.07 -3.60 -20.84
N THR A 132 2.10 -3.06 -20.12
CA THR A 132 1.64 -1.68 -20.27
C THR A 132 2.43 -0.82 -19.29
N MET A 133 2.93 0.31 -19.77
CA MET A 133 3.71 1.26 -18.99
C MET A 133 3.09 2.65 -19.12
N VAL A 134 2.69 3.21 -17.98
CA VAL A 134 2.05 4.53 -17.92
C VAL A 134 2.73 5.36 -16.84
N SER A 135 3.14 6.57 -17.19
CA SER A 135 3.67 7.52 -16.24
C SER A 135 2.55 8.40 -15.69
N TYR A 136 2.50 8.55 -14.38
CA TYR A 136 1.55 9.39 -13.68
C TYR A 136 2.27 10.50 -12.94
N GLU A 137 1.73 11.70 -13.04
CA GLU A 137 2.18 12.85 -12.26
C GLU A 137 1.15 13.22 -11.21
N PHE A 138 1.61 13.33 -9.97
CA PHE A 138 0.80 13.65 -8.81
C PHE A 138 0.83 15.16 -8.54
N ALA A 139 -0.23 15.68 -7.92
CA ALA A 139 -0.28 17.08 -7.52
C ALA A 139 0.86 17.43 -6.54
N GLN A 140 1.12 16.54 -5.58
CA GLN A 140 2.16 16.69 -4.57
C GLN A 140 3.12 15.50 -4.54
N ALA A 141 4.35 15.75 -4.10
CA ALA A 141 5.34 14.70 -3.89
C ALA A 141 4.93 13.75 -2.76
N LEU A 142 4.20 14.27 -1.76
CA LEU A 142 3.65 13.49 -0.66
C LEU A 142 2.67 12.43 -1.18
N ASP A 143 1.75 12.80 -2.08
CA ASP A 143 0.78 11.87 -2.65
C ASP A 143 1.45 10.74 -3.45
N ALA A 144 2.51 11.06 -4.20
CA ALA A 144 3.31 10.05 -4.91
C ALA A 144 3.96 9.06 -3.92
N ALA A 145 4.57 9.57 -2.84
CA ALA A 145 5.17 8.73 -1.81
C ALA A 145 4.13 7.85 -1.09
N GLU A 146 2.95 8.40 -0.76
CA GLU A 146 1.84 7.64 -0.19
C GLU A 146 1.32 6.55 -1.14
N PHE A 147 1.23 6.83 -2.44
CA PHE A 147 0.84 5.84 -3.45
C PHE A 147 1.81 4.66 -3.47
N LEU A 148 3.12 4.91 -3.58
CA LEU A 148 4.13 3.85 -3.60
C LEU A 148 4.12 3.03 -2.32
N ALA A 149 4.03 3.70 -1.17
CA ALA A 149 4.00 3.01 0.12
C ALA A 149 2.74 2.15 0.29
N THR A 150 1.59 2.60 -0.23
CA THR A 150 0.33 1.84 -0.24
C THR A 150 0.46 0.62 -1.14
N LEU A 151 1.03 0.79 -2.34
CA LEU A 151 1.26 -0.31 -3.27
C LEU A 151 2.19 -1.37 -2.66
N HIS A 152 3.32 -0.96 -2.10
CA HIS A 152 4.26 -1.86 -1.41
C HIS A 152 3.61 -2.59 -0.23
N LEU A 153 2.72 -1.93 0.52
CA LEU A 153 1.97 -2.56 1.59
C LEU A 153 1.02 -3.65 1.05
N ILE A 154 0.28 -3.37 -0.02
CA ILE A 154 -0.61 -4.35 -0.64
C ILE A 154 0.17 -5.57 -1.13
N GLN A 155 1.30 -5.35 -1.81
CA GLN A 155 2.22 -6.42 -2.23
C GLN A 155 2.70 -7.25 -1.05
N HIS A 156 3.07 -6.60 0.08
CA HIS A 156 3.50 -7.30 1.29
C HIS A 156 2.39 -8.13 1.91
N ILE A 157 1.17 -7.60 2.01
CA ILE A 157 0.00 -8.32 2.52
C ILE A 157 -0.31 -9.52 1.62
N ALA A 158 -0.29 -9.36 0.29
CA ALA A 158 -0.51 -10.44 -0.66
C ALA A 158 0.55 -11.55 -0.50
N LEU A 159 1.83 -11.17 -0.34
CA LEU A 159 2.91 -12.09 -0.03
C LEU A 159 2.64 -12.84 1.27
N LEU A 160 2.33 -12.15 2.37
CA LEU A 160 2.05 -12.78 3.67
C LEU A 160 0.90 -13.77 3.60
N ARG A 161 -0.18 -13.43 2.89
CA ARG A 161 -1.32 -14.33 2.63
C ARG A 161 -0.86 -15.57 1.85
N ALA A 162 -0.12 -15.38 0.76
CA ALA A 162 0.41 -16.48 -0.04
C ALA A 162 1.34 -17.40 0.78
N LEU A 163 2.20 -16.82 1.62
CA LEU A 163 3.12 -17.56 2.47
C LEU A 163 2.41 -18.25 3.65
N ALA A 164 1.29 -17.73 4.16
CA ALA A 164 0.48 -18.38 5.19
C ALA A 164 -0.23 -19.65 4.67
N HIS A 165 -0.57 -19.69 3.38
CA HIS A 165 -1.17 -20.87 2.74
C HIS A 165 -0.14 -21.96 2.39
N ARG A 166 1.14 -21.62 2.28
CA ARG A 166 2.20 -22.58 1.99
C ARG A 166 2.59 -23.32 3.28
N LYS A 167 2.34 -24.64 3.32
CA LYS A 167 2.76 -25.54 4.41
C LYS A 167 4.28 -25.83 4.45
N SER A 168 5.08 -25.26 3.53
CA SER A 168 6.51 -25.57 3.50
C SER A 168 7.23 -24.81 4.61
N ARG A 169 8.09 -25.53 5.33
CA ARG A 169 8.99 -24.96 6.34
C ARG A 169 9.82 -23.87 5.68
N ARG A 170 9.82 -22.67 6.27
CA ARG A 170 10.63 -21.56 5.76
C ARG A 170 12.07 -21.78 6.14
N THR A 171 12.96 -21.49 5.21
CA THR A 171 14.33 -21.98 5.27
C THR A 171 15.25 -21.08 6.06
N ASP A 172 15.03 -19.76 6.10
CA ASP A 172 15.77 -18.82 6.94
C ASP A 172 15.17 -17.41 6.79
N ALA A 173 15.14 -16.59 7.84
CA ALA A 173 14.83 -15.16 7.73
C ALA A 173 15.95 -14.39 7.02
N ARG A 174 17.22 -14.79 7.22
CA ARG A 174 18.40 -14.13 6.64
C ARG A 174 18.42 -14.19 5.11
N GLN A 175 17.78 -15.21 4.55
CA GLN A 175 17.72 -15.46 3.11
C GLN A 175 16.41 -14.95 2.48
N ASP A 176 15.48 -14.42 3.29
CA ASP A 176 14.23 -13.86 2.75
C ASP A 176 14.47 -12.46 2.17
N ALA A 177 14.78 -12.43 0.88
CA ALA A 177 14.94 -11.20 0.11
C ALA A 177 13.68 -10.31 0.15
N ALA A 178 12.48 -10.88 0.29
CA ALA A 178 11.24 -10.11 0.35
C ALA A 178 11.08 -9.41 1.70
N LEU A 179 11.46 -10.06 2.81
CA LEU A 179 11.50 -9.42 4.13
C LEU A 179 12.47 -8.22 4.12
N ALA A 180 13.70 -8.44 3.64
CA ALA A 180 14.71 -7.40 3.53
C ALA A 180 14.25 -6.24 2.64
N ALA A 181 13.65 -6.54 1.48
CA ALA A 181 13.11 -5.53 0.56
C ALA A 181 11.99 -4.71 1.20
N HIS A 182 11.03 -5.33 1.89
CA HIS A 182 9.94 -4.60 2.53
C HIS A 182 10.41 -3.76 3.73
N LEU A 183 11.44 -4.20 4.46
CA LEU A 183 12.06 -3.41 5.51
C LEU A 183 12.74 -2.16 4.92
N GLN A 184 13.53 -2.34 3.87
CA GLN A 184 14.19 -1.24 3.15
C GLN A 184 13.17 -0.25 2.56
N GLN A 185 12.11 -0.74 1.92
CA GLN A 185 11.02 0.10 1.40
C GLN A 185 10.33 0.90 2.51
N THR A 186 10.19 0.32 3.71
CA THR A 186 9.57 0.99 4.86
C THR A 186 10.50 2.06 5.45
N ALA A 187 11.81 1.80 5.50
CA ALA A 187 12.82 2.80 5.87
C ALA A 187 12.84 3.97 4.87
N ALA A 188 12.84 3.69 3.56
CA ALA A 188 12.79 4.70 2.51
C ALA A 188 11.51 5.56 2.59
N PHE A 189 10.37 4.95 2.91
CA PHE A 189 9.13 5.68 3.15
C PHE A 189 9.24 6.59 4.38
N ALA A 190 9.76 6.09 5.50
CA ALA A 190 9.95 6.87 6.72
C ALA A 190 10.87 8.08 6.49
N GLU A 191 11.97 7.90 5.75
CA GLU A 191 12.88 9.00 5.38
C GLU A 191 12.19 10.03 4.47
N THR A 192 11.35 9.57 3.55
CA THR A 192 10.55 10.45 2.68
C THR A 192 9.55 11.26 3.50
N MET A 193 8.84 10.64 4.44
CA MET A 193 7.91 11.31 5.35
C MET A 193 8.62 12.24 6.35
N TRP A 194 9.84 11.90 6.77
CA TRP A 194 10.73 12.75 7.58
C TRP A 194 10.87 14.15 6.99
N THR A 195 11.00 14.20 5.67
CA THR A 195 11.20 15.44 4.92
C THR A 195 9.89 16.06 4.46
N LEU A 196 9.01 15.27 3.83
CA LEU A 196 7.82 15.79 3.13
C LEU A 196 6.61 15.99 4.04
N ALA A 197 6.45 15.18 5.07
CA ALA A 197 5.33 15.25 6.02
C ALA A 197 5.72 15.94 7.35
N PHE A 198 6.89 16.59 7.38
CA PHE A 198 7.41 17.30 8.55
C PHE A 198 7.52 16.44 9.81
N TRP A 199 7.74 15.11 9.69
CA TRP A 199 7.92 14.28 10.88
C TRP A 199 9.11 14.70 11.72
N LYS A 200 10.14 15.32 11.12
CA LYS A 200 11.26 15.92 11.85
C LYS A 200 10.80 16.97 12.88
N GLU A 201 9.71 17.68 12.62
CA GLU A 201 9.16 18.72 13.49
C GLU A 201 8.14 18.14 14.47
N LEU A 202 7.37 17.14 14.03
CA LEU A 202 6.35 16.49 14.85
C LEU A 202 6.92 15.47 15.84
N TYR A 203 8.01 14.80 15.47
CA TYR A 203 8.65 13.71 16.21
C TYR A 203 10.18 13.86 16.26
N PRO A 204 10.71 15.01 16.73
CA PRO A 204 12.13 15.37 16.63
C PRO A 204 13.07 14.40 17.36
N TYR A 205 12.56 13.65 18.33
CA TYR A 205 13.32 12.66 19.10
C TYR A 205 13.09 11.21 18.66
N SER A 206 12.28 11.01 17.62
CA SER A 206 12.05 9.66 17.12
C SER A 206 13.28 9.18 16.34
N ARG A 207 13.73 7.96 16.66
CA ARG A 207 14.86 7.30 16.03
C ARG A 207 14.39 6.33 14.95
N VAL A 208 13.40 6.74 14.16
CA VAL A 208 12.69 5.83 13.24
C VAL A 208 13.63 5.22 12.23
N ARG A 209 14.47 6.07 11.62
CA ARG A 209 15.39 5.63 10.57
C ARG A 209 16.45 4.71 11.16
N GLU A 210 17.06 5.13 12.26
CA GLU A 210 18.10 4.36 12.95
C GLU A 210 17.57 3.01 13.41
N THR A 211 16.34 2.97 13.96
CA THR A 211 15.72 1.71 14.43
C THR A 211 15.41 0.76 13.29
N LEU A 212 14.99 1.26 12.12
CA LEU A 212 14.75 0.42 10.94
C LEU A 212 16.06 -0.07 10.30
N GLU A 213 17.12 0.76 10.30
CA GLU A 213 18.46 0.36 9.86
C GLU A 213 19.10 -0.65 10.83
N ASP A 214 18.91 -0.48 12.14
CA ASP A 214 19.31 -1.43 13.18
C ASP A 214 18.60 -2.76 12.96
N ALA A 215 17.27 -2.75 12.73
CA ALA A 215 16.51 -3.96 12.41
C ALA A 215 17.02 -4.66 11.14
N GLN A 216 17.40 -3.90 10.13
CA GLN A 216 17.95 -4.46 8.89
C GLN A 216 19.31 -5.11 9.13
N ARG A 217 20.16 -4.50 9.96
CA ARG A 217 21.45 -5.09 10.35
C ARG A 217 21.25 -6.35 11.17
N SER A 218 20.37 -6.32 12.17
CA SER A 218 20.05 -7.46 13.01
C SER A 218 19.48 -8.65 12.22
N LEU A 219 18.74 -8.42 11.13
CA LEU A 219 18.30 -9.51 10.25
C LEU A 219 19.45 -10.35 9.67
N HIS A 220 20.69 -9.83 9.63
CA HIS A 220 21.86 -10.54 9.12
C HIS A 220 22.75 -11.15 10.21
N ASP A 221 22.49 -10.84 11.49
CA ASP A 221 23.30 -11.30 12.63
C ASP A 221 22.90 -12.72 13.11
N GLU A 222 23.75 -13.34 13.95
CA GLU A 222 23.60 -14.71 14.48
C GLU A 222 22.34 -14.92 15.36
N ASP A 223 22.09 -16.17 15.77
CA ASP A 223 20.83 -16.64 16.36
C ASP A 223 20.44 -15.85 17.62
N GLY A 224 19.23 -15.29 17.63
CA GLY A 224 18.73 -14.35 18.65
C GLY A 224 18.27 -13.01 18.07
N ALA A 225 18.80 -12.62 16.91
CA ALA A 225 18.56 -11.31 16.33
C ALA A 225 17.11 -11.07 15.84
N LEU A 226 16.31 -12.12 15.61
CA LEU A 226 14.90 -11.97 15.21
C LEU A 226 14.00 -11.42 16.33
N TYR A 227 14.30 -11.74 17.59
CA TYR A 227 13.60 -11.16 18.73
C TYR A 227 13.93 -9.67 18.87
N ASP A 228 15.19 -9.29 18.67
CA ASP A 228 15.62 -7.89 18.67
C ASP A 228 14.92 -7.10 17.55
N VAL A 229 14.84 -7.65 16.34
CA VAL A 229 14.08 -7.06 15.23
C VAL A 229 12.61 -6.90 15.61
N GLN A 230 12.00 -7.91 16.23
CA GLN A 230 10.60 -7.85 16.64
C GLN A 230 10.36 -6.76 17.70
N ASP A 231 11.26 -6.63 18.68
CA ASP A 231 11.18 -5.61 19.74
C ASP A 231 11.38 -4.20 19.19
N GLN A 232 12.33 -4.00 18.27
CA GLN A 232 12.54 -2.74 17.56
C GLN A 232 11.29 -2.31 16.77
N LEU A 233 10.70 -3.24 16.01
CA LEU A 233 9.45 -2.99 15.28
C LEU A 233 8.27 -2.73 16.23
N ALA A 234 8.19 -3.41 17.37
CA ALA A 234 7.17 -3.17 18.40
C ALA A 234 7.29 -1.79 19.02
N SER A 235 8.50 -1.36 19.35
CA SER A 235 8.77 -0.01 19.85
C SER A 235 8.29 1.07 18.87
N LEU A 236 8.60 0.92 17.57
CA LEU A 236 8.12 1.83 16.53
C LEU A 236 6.59 1.80 16.39
N PHE A 237 6.00 0.61 16.43
CA PHE A 237 4.54 0.48 16.38
C PHE A 237 3.88 1.24 17.52
N ASP A 238 4.30 1.00 18.77
CA ASP A 238 3.72 1.63 19.96
C ASP A 238 3.88 3.15 19.95
N GLN A 239 5.03 3.64 19.47
CA GLN A 239 5.30 5.07 19.34
C GLN A 239 4.33 5.77 18.38
N PHE A 240 4.05 5.18 17.21
CA PHE A 240 3.29 5.85 16.14
C PHE A 240 1.81 5.46 16.10
N TYR A 241 1.42 4.33 16.71
CA TYR A 241 0.05 3.82 16.64
C TYR A 241 -0.99 4.81 17.18
N ALA A 242 -0.66 5.54 18.26
CA ALA A 242 -1.55 6.55 18.83
C ALA A 242 -1.87 7.71 17.87
N HIS A 243 -1.03 7.93 16.85
CA HIS A 243 -1.14 8.98 15.86
C HIS A 243 -1.72 8.48 14.52
N ALA A 244 -1.99 7.18 14.40
CA ALA A 244 -2.57 6.58 13.20
C ALA A 244 -4.07 6.91 13.09
N THR A 245 -4.43 7.60 12.02
CA THR A 245 -5.81 8.06 11.75
C THR A 245 -6.28 7.59 10.38
N LEU A 246 -7.56 7.19 10.28
CA LEU A 246 -8.27 7.05 9.02
C LEU A 246 -9.31 8.16 8.91
N THR A 247 -9.31 8.86 7.79
CA THR A 247 -10.28 9.91 7.47
C THR A 247 -11.29 9.38 6.47
N GLU A 248 -12.58 9.53 6.76
CA GLU A 248 -13.64 9.28 5.79
C GLU A 248 -13.53 10.29 4.65
N VAL A 249 -13.57 9.81 3.41
CA VAL A 249 -13.56 10.61 2.19
C VAL A 249 -14.92 10.42 1.54
N ASP A 250 -15.74 11.47 1.57
CA ASP A 250 -17.00 11.48 0.85
C ASP A 250 -16.72 11.51 -0.67
N GLU A 251 -17.26 10.53 -1.39
CA GLU A 251 -17.31 10.58 -2.85
C GLU A 251 -18.34 11.64 -3.28
N CYS A 252 -17.88 12.87 -3.48
CA CYS A 252 -18.60 13.87 -4.27
C CYS A 252 -18.51 13.52 -5.76
N ASP A 253 -19.04 12.37 -6.20
CA ASP A 253 -19.28 12.04 -7.61
C ASP A 253 -20.46 11.06 -7.73
N SER A 254 -21.60 11.42 -7.12
CA SER A 254 -22.90 10.78 -7.38
C SER A 254 -23.43 11.23 -8.74
N ALA A 255 -22.75 10.88 -9.84
CA ALA A 255 -23.27 11.02 -11.20
C ALA A 255 -24.12 9.81 -11.63
N GLY A 256 -24.33 8.82 -10.76
CA GLY A 256 -25.22 7.69 -11.01
C GLY A 256 -25.81 7.16 -9.71
N ASN A 257 -27.09 6.75 -9.75
CA ASN A 257 -27.94 6.22 -8.68
C ASN A 257 -27.39 4.93 -7.99
N GLY A 258 -26.14 4.94 -7.52
CA GLY A 258 -25.57 3.89 -6.69
C GLY A 258 -25.64 4.26 -5.21
N PRO A 259 -25.65 3.27 -4.29
CA PRO A 259 -25.45 3.55 -2.87
C PRO A 259 -24.09 4.24 -2.70
N SER A 260 -24.07 5.41 -2.04
CA SER A 260 -22.85 6.13 -1.70
C SER A 260 -21.90 5.18 -0.96
N ARG A 261 -20.81 4.78 -1.63
CA ARG A 261 -19.78 3.95 -1.02
C ARG A 261 -18.92 4.88 -0.20
N ARG A 262 -18.90 4.67 1.12
CA ARG A 262 -17.96 5.35 2.01
C ARG A 262 -16.56 4.86 1.68
N HIS A 263 -15.63 5.77 1.51
CA HIS A 263 -14.21 5.45 1.35
C HIS A 263 -13.44 5.99 2.54
N PHE A 264 -12.41 5.28 2.97
CA PHE A 264 -11.55 5.72 4.06
C PHE A 264 -10.14 5.88 3.55
N ARG A 265 -9.57 7.09 3.69
CA ARG A 265 -8.14 7.37 3.42
C ARG A 265 -7.34 7.19 4.69
N ALA A 266 -6.28 6.39 4.61
CA ALA A 266 -5.29 6.29 5.66
C ALA A 266 -4.37 7.51 5.68
N SER A 267 -4.07 8.05 6.86
CA SER A 267 -2.98 9.02 6.99
C SER A 267 -1.63 8.35 6.75
N HIS A 268 -0.62 9.11 6.35
CA HIS A 268 0.74 8.59 6.16
C HIS A 268 1.30 7.90 7.43
N VAL A 269 0.90 8.33 8.63
CA VAL A 269 1.26 7.64 9.88
C VAL A 269 0.52 6.30 10.01
N ALA A 270 -0.78 6.25 9.69
CA ALA A 270 -1.51 4.99 9.66
C ALA A 270 -0.90 4.00 8.65
N LEU A 271 -0.48 4.48 7.48
CA LEU A 271 0.21 3.68 6.48
C LEU A 271 1.57 3.17 6.96
N PHE A 272 2.35 4.01 7.66
CA PHE A 272 3.61 3.60 8.28
C PHE A 272 3.39 2.49 9.30
N VAL A 273 2.45 2.69 10.23
CA VAL A 273 2.08 1.71 11.26
C VAL A 273 1.60 0.40 10.63
N ALA A 274 0.86 0.45 9.54
CA ALA A 274 0.45 -0.72 8.76
C ALA A 274 1.66 -1.51 8.24
N LYS A 275 2.64 -0.82 7.65
CA LYS A 275 3.88 -1.43 7.14
C LYS A 275 4.69 -2.06 8.26
N ILE A 276 4.83 -1.38 9.40
CA ILE A 276 5.48 -1.94 10.60
C ILE A 276 4.75 -3.20 11.06
N LYS A 277 3.40 -3.18 11.08
CA LYS A 277 2.62 -4.36 11.47
C LYS A 277 2.81 -5.53 10.51
N ALA A 278 2.90 -5.26 9.20
CA ALA A 278 3.17 -6.28 8.20
C ALA A 278 4.56 -6.89 8.36
N LEU A 279 5.57 -6.08 8.67
CA LEU A 279 6.92 -6.54 9.01
C LEU A 279 6.92 -7.40 10.28
N GLN A 280 6.24 -6.97 11.35
CA GLN A 280 6.08 -7.80 12.56
C GLN A 280 5.44 -9.15 12.24
N ALA A 281 4.38 -9.16 11.43
CA ALA A 281 3.72 -10.39 11.02
C ALA A 281 4.66 -11.29 10.21
N HIS A 282 5.48 -10.71 9.34
CA HIS A 282 6.48 -11.44 8.53
C HIS A 282 7.57 -12.07 9.39
N VAL A 283 8.16 -11.31 10.32
CA VAL A 283 9.20 -11.77 11.25
C VAL A 283 8.65 -12.87 12.16
N ALA A 284 7.42 -12.72 12.66
CA ALA A 284 6.77 -13.73 13.51
C ALA A 284 6.62 -15.09 12.82
N MET A 285 6.63 -15.15 11.48
CA MET A 285 6.55 -16.43 10.76
C MET A 285 7.84 -17.25 10.86
N TYR A 286 8.96 -16.62 11.23
CA TYR A 286 10.24 -17.28 11.50
C TYR A 286 10.38 -17.64 12.98
N VAL A 287 10.06 -16.70 13.86
CA VAL A 287 10.13 -16.91 15.32
C VAL A 287 9.27 -18.10 15.77
N ASN A 288 8.06 -18.25 15.22
CA ASN A 288 7.19 -19.37 15.56
C ASN A 288 7.62 -20.70 14.92
N ALA A 289 8.46 -20.68 13.88
CA ALA A 289 8.93 -21.89 13.21
C ALA A 289 10.11 -22.57 13.95
N ASP A 290 10.82 -21.81 14.80
CA ASP A 290 11.94 -22.31 15.61
C ASP A 290 11.49 -22.96 16.94
N GLY A 291 10.21 -22.81 17.31
CA GLY A 291 9.63 -23.34 18.54
C GLY A 291 8.88 -24.68 18.43
N GLU A 292 8.78 -25.26 17.22
CA GLU A 292 8.20 -26.59 16.93
C GLU A 292 9.28 -27.60 16.49
#